data_AF-A0A6A4GQG1-F1
#
_entry.id   AF-A0A6A4GQG1-F1
#
_cell.length_a   1.000
_cell.length_b   1.000
_cell.length_c   1.000
_cell.angle_alpha   90.00
_cell.angle_beta   90.00
_cell.angle_gamma   90.00
#
_symmetry.space_group_name_H-M   'P 1'
#
loop_
_entity.id
_entity.type
_entity.pdbx_description
1 polymer ?
#
loop_
_entity_poly.entity_id
_entity_poly.type
_entity_poly.pdbx_seq_one_letter_code
_entity_poly.pdbx_strand_id
1 'polypeptide(L)'
;MLSRHIHPLTIWFQKESCPFEVRNLQVLRLSGLEFSQMIDLVQYVGENLSELQIMSLQLGDLNNYFEYTPNLRILHLGNLWQTDSYIPVPIIQALFGRFNNQDSKFPIRHLTIVLRPQHIEPSETRHWDQWAAIDVLLQKPKFARLETVHFQLFQPLKTIKIGGRSVGPITSDILELLRKNLPCLQKSGKLTVEMVNNVS
;
A
#
# COMPACT_ATOMS: atom_id res chain seq x y z
N MET A 1 -13.41 0.28 19.70
CA MET A 1 -13.36 -0.93 20.56
C MET A 1 -13.39 -2.24 19.74
N LEU A 2 -12.70 -2.30 18.58
CA LEU A 2 -12.66 -3.51 17.73
C LEU A 2 -11.35 -4.31 17.83
N SER A 3 -10.27 -3.74 18.39
CA SER A 3 -8.96 -4.42 18.42
C SER A 3 -8.89 -5.63 19.36
N ARG A 4 -9.78 -5.71 20.36
CA ARG A 4 -9.78 -6.84 21.33
C ARG A 4 -10.32 -8.16 20.77
N HIS A 5 -11.07 -8.15 19.65
CA HIS A 5 -11.69 -9.35 19.09
C HIS A 5 -10.94 -9.96 17.90
N ILE A 6 -9.92 -9.29 17.37
CA ILE A 6 -9.13 -9.84 16.25
C ILE A 6 -8.02 -10.77 16.76
N HIS A 7 -7.44 -10.48 17.93
CA HIS A 7 -6.42 -11.32 18.55
C HIS A 7 -6.87 -12.76 18.86
N PRO A 8 -8.11 -13.02 19.33
CA PRO A 8 -8.61 -14.38 19.51
C PRO A 8 -8.76 -15.15 18.20
N LEU A 9 -9.09 -14.48 17.09
CA LEU A 9 -9.36 -15.13 15.80
C LEU A 9 -8.08 -15.59 15.11
N THR A 10 -7.03 -14.78 15.10
CA THR A 10 -5.72 -15.19 14.56
C THR A 10 -5.14 -16.37 15.32
N ILE A 11 -5.22 -16.36 16.65
CA ILE A 11 -4.82 -17.52 17.48
C ILE A 11 -5.71 -18.72 17.18
N TRP A 12 -7.02 -18.54 17.03
CA TRP A 12 -7.95 -19.64 16.78
C TRP A 12 -7.69 -20.33 15.45
N PHE A 13 -7.41 -19.58 14.38
CA PHE A 13 -7.02 -20.14 13.08
C PHE A 13 -5.72 -20.95 13.13
N GLN A 14 -4.84 -20.66 14.09
CA GLN A 14 -3.59 -21.40 14.27
C GLN A 14 -3.76 -22.69 15.09
N LYS A 15 -4.91 -22.91 15.75
CA LYS A 15 -5.15 -24.13 16.54
C LYS A 15 -5.47 -25.32 15.64
N GLU A 16 -4.99 -26.49 16.00
CA GLU A 16 -5.30 -27.76 15.33
C GLU A 16 -6.81 -28.09 15.32
N SER A 17 -7.55 -27.55 16.30
CA SER A 17 -9.00 -27.68 16.39
C SER A 17 -9.78 -26.76 15.44
N CYS A 18 -9.10 -25.90 14.66
CA CYS A 18 -9.76 -25.02 13.72
C CYS A 18 -10.34 -25.84 12.56
N PRO A 19 -11.66 -25.81 12.33
CA PRO A 19 -12.28 -26.57 11.24
C PRO A 19 -12.05 -25.93 9.85
N PHE A 20 -11.44 -24.75 9.81
CA PHE A 20 -11.17 -24.01 8.58
C PHE A 20 -9.71 -24.18 8.16
N GLU A 21 -9.51 -24.55 6.88
CA GLU A 21 -8.20 -24.63 6.26
C GLU A 21 -7.73 -23.24 5.81
N VAL A 22 -7.12 -22.49 6.73
CA VAL A 22 -6.70 -21.11 6.49
C VAL A 22 -5.32 -21.04 5.81
N ARG A 23 -4.56 -22.15 5.75
CA ARG A 23 -3.25 -22.14 5.08
C ARG A 23 -3.37 -22.04 3.56
N ASN A 24 -4.53 -22.42 3.00
CA ASN A 24 -4.83 -22.28 1.57
C ASN A 24 -5.42 -20.90 1.21
N LEU A 25 -5.38 -19.93 2.13
CA LEU A 25 -5.86 -18.58 1.86
C LEU A 25 -5.06 -17.95 0.71
N GLN A 26 -5.79 -17.41 -0.27
CA GLN A 26 -5.18 -16.73 -1.43
C GLN A 26 -5.15 -15.21 -1.28
N VAL A 27 -6.11 -14.65 -0.54
CA VAL A 27 -6.30 -13.20 -0.38
C VAL A 27 -6.33 -12.86 1.10
N LEU A 28 -5.45 -11.97 1.54
CA LEU A 28 -5.43 -11.47 2.91
C LEU A 28 -5.50 -9.94 2.95
N ARG A 29 -6.42 -9.41 3.75
CA ARG A 29 -6.54 -7.98 4.04
C ARG A 29 -6.23 -7.72 5.51
N LEU A 30 -5.20 -6.91 5.76
CA LEU A 30 -4.73 -6.50 7.08
C LEU A 30 -5.20 -5.07 7.37
N SER A 31 -5.87 -4.86 8.50
CA SER A 31 -6.29 -3.54 8.97
C SER A 31 -6.51 -3.55 10.47
N GLY A 32 -6.06 -2.50 11.16
CA GLY A 32 -6.34 -2.31 12.59
C GLY A 32 -5.71 -3.35 13.54
N LEU A 33 -4.68 -4.05 13.07
CA LEU A 33 -3.87 -4.99 13.86
C LEU A 33 -2.60 -4.31 14.36
N GLU A 34 -2.04 -4.82 15.46
CA GLU A 34 -0.66 -4.51 15.83
C GLU A 34 0.30 -5.17 14.83
N PHE A 35 1.47 -4.56 14.62
CA PHE A 35 2.44 -5.04 13.63
C PHE A 35 2.84 -6.51 13.82
N SER A 36 3.14 -6.93 15.06
CA SER A 36 3.52 -8.30 15.36
C SER A 36 2.44 -9.30 14.92
N GLN A 37 1.17 -8.96 15.16
CA GLN A 37 0.02 -9.79 14.77
C GLN A 37 -0.14 -9.87 13.25
N MET A 38 0.12 -8.77 12.53
CA MET A 38 0.12 -8.78 11.07
C MET A 38 1.17 -9.73 10.51
N ILE A 39 2.40 -9.67 11.06
CA ILE A 39 3.50 -10.53 10.62
C ILE A 39 3.25 -11.99 10.96
N ASP A 40 2.80 -12.31 12.18
CA ASP A 40 2.49 -13.68 12.58
C ASP A 40 1.43 -14.32 11.66
N LEU A 41 0.42 -13.53 11.27
CA LEU A 41 -0.60 -13.99 10.34
C LEU A 41 -0.03 -14.22 8.94
N VAL A 42 0.77 -13.28 8.42
CA VAL A 42 1.41 -13.41 7.10
C VAL A 42 2.39 -14.58 7.08
N GLN A 43 3.13 -14.84 8.16
CA GLN A 43 3.97 -16.02 8.31
C GLN A 43 3.15 -17.31 8.25
N TYR A 44 1.98 -17.32 8.89
CA TYR A 44 1.13 -18.51 8.98
C TYR A 44 0.44 -18.87 7.66
N VAL A 45 -0.01 -17.89 6.88
CA VAL A 45 -0.80 -18.13 5.64
C VAL A 45 -0.07 -17.77 4.35
N GLY A 46 1.11 -17.16 4.44
CA GLY A 46 1.76 -16.45 3.34
C GLY A 46 2.16 -17.30 2.16
N GLU A 47 2.43 -18.59 2.37
CA GLU A 47 2.89 -19.50 1.32
C GLU A 47 1.91 -19.56 0.14
N ASN A 48 0.61 -19.57 0.40
CA ASN A 48 -0.43 -19.64 -0.64
C ASN A 48 -0.99 -18.27 -1.04
N LEU A 49 -0.56 -17.17 -0.39
CA LEU A 49 -1.07 -15.85 -0.70
C LEU A 49 -0.66 -15.42 -2.11
N SER A 50 -1.67 -15.10 -2.92
CA SER A 50 -1.52 -14.46 -4.22
C SER A 50 -1.84 -12.96 -4.15
N GLU A 51 -2.61 -12.52 -3.15
CA GLU A 51 -2.98 -11.13 -2.90
C GLU A 51 -2.84 -10.75 -1.42
N LEU A 52 -2.21 -9.59 -1.18
CA LEU A 52 -2.06 -8.99 0.13
C LEU A 52 -2.49 -7.53 0.09
N GLN A 53 -3.38 -7.16 0.99
CA GLN A 53 -3.80 -5.77 1.18
C GLN A 53 -3.41 -5.30 2.57
N ILE A 54 -2.60 -4.26 2.66
CA ILE A 54 -2.14 -3.66 3.92
C ILE A 54 -2.80 -2.29 4.06
N MET A 55 -3.76 -2.18 4.97
CA MET A 55 -4.46 -0.94 5.26
C MET A 55 -3.76 -0.24 6.41
N SER A 56 -3.15 0.92 6.13
CA SER A 56 -2.41 1.77 7.08
C SER A 56 -1.01 1.26 7.46
N LEU A 57 -0.11 1.28 6.48
CA LEU A 57 1.32 0.98 6.65
C LEU A 57 1.96 1.95 7.67
N GLN A 58 2.62 1.44 8.71
CA GLN A 58 3.38 2.19 9.71
C GLN A 58 4.88 1.92 9.63
N LEU A 59 5.73 2.86 10.07
CA LEU A 59 7.20 2.71 10.01
C LEU A 59 7.72 1.53 10.84
N GLY A 60 6.94 1.02 11.81
CA GLY A 60 7.23 -0.23 12.49
C GLY A 60 7.07 -1.46 11.60
N ASP A 61 6.33 -1.34 10.48
CA ASP A 61 5.87 -2.46 9.67
C ASP A 61 6.91 -3.03 8.69
N LEU A 62 8.19 -2.74 8.90
CA LEU A 62 9.24 -2.92 7.89
C LEU A 62 9.86 -4.33 7.87
N ASN A 63 9.17 -5.35 8.39
CA ASN A 63 9.62 -6.74 8.24
C ASN A 63 9.32 -7.25 6.82
N ASN A 64 10.07 -8.25 6.39
CA ASN A 64 9.99 -8.81 5.05
C ASN A 64 8.68 -9.58 4.84
N TYR A 65 7.54 -8.90 4.68
CA TYR A 65 6.28 -9.54 4.24
C TYR A 65 6.54 -10.48 3.05
N PHE A 66 7.39 -10.03 2.13
CA PHE A 66 7.78 -10.75 0.92
C PHE A 66 8.60 -12.03 1.15
N GLU A 67 9.22 -12.20 2.31
CA GLU A 67 9.92 -13.44 2.68
C GLU A 67 8.93 -14.58 2.91
N TYR A 68 7.76 -14.26 3.47
CA TYR A 68 6.72 -15.23 3.79
C TYR A 68 5.68 -15.39 2.68
N THR A 69 5.68 -14.51 1.68
CA THR A 69 4.70 -14.53 0.57
C THR A 69 5.38 -14.75 -0.78
N PRO A 70 6.00 -15.92 -1.03
CA PRO A 70 6.74 -16.18 -2.27
C PRO A 70 5.85 -16.16 -3.52
N ASN A 71 4.54 -16.41 -3.37
CA ASN A 71 3.57 -16.47 -4.45
C ASN A 71 2.79 -15.16 -4.67
N LEU A 72 3.16 -14.08 -3.97
CA LEU A 72 2.43 -12.81 -4.00
C LEU A 72 2.47 -12.14 -5.37
N ARG A 73 1.31 -11.95 -6.00
CA ARG A 73 1.17 -11.30 -7.30
C ARG A 73 0.54 -9.92 -7.22
N ILE A 74 -0.33 -9.71 -6.24
CA ILE A 74 -1.09 -8.47 -6.07
C ILE A 74 -0.77 -7.90 -4.68
N LEU A 75 -0.31 -6.65 -4.65
CA LEU A 75 -0.11 -5.91 -3.41
C LEU A 75 -0.93 -4.63 -3.44
N HIS A 76 -1.69 -4.40 -2.37
CA HIS A 76 -2.48 -3.20 -2.18
C HIS A 76 -2.04 -2.48 -0.91
N LEU A 77 -1.51 -1.27 -1.06
CA LEU A 77 -1.15 -0.38 0.03
C LEU A 77 -2.28 0.65 0.23
N GLY A 78 -3.08 0.43 1.25
CA GLY A 78 -4.29 1.20 1.54
C GLY A 78 -4.09 2.28 2.59
N ASN A 79 -4.93 3.32 2.53
CA ASN A 79 -5.03 4.38 3.56
C ASN A 79 -3.71 5.11 3.84
N LEU A 80 -2.92 5.36 2.80
CA LEU A 80 -1.68 6.13 2.92
C LEU A 80 -2.01 7.62 2.91
N TRP A 81 -1.90 8.26 4.06
CA TRP A 81 -2.09 9.70 4.17
C TRP A 81 -0.96 10.44 3.45
N GLN A 82 -1.30 11.53 2.77
CA GLN A 82 -0.32 12.48 2.29
C GLN A 82 -0.72 13.87 2.74
N THR A 83 0.15 14.47 3.54
CA THR A 83 0.00 15.80 4.13
C THR A 83 1.32 16.56 4.03
N ASP A 84 1.32 17.84 4.32
CA ASP A 84 2.53 18.67 4.31
C ASP A 84 3.59 18.15 5.31
N SER A 85 3.14 17.51 6.40
CA SER A 85 4.00 16.95 7.45
C SER A 85 4.30 15.45 7.31
N TYR A 86 3.61 14.74 6.42
CA TYR A 86 3.71 13.29 6.32
C TYR A 86 3.61 12.83 4.88
N ILE A 87 4.64 12.12 4.43
CA ILE A 87 4.78 11.62 3.07
C ILE A 87 4.99 10.11 3.15
N PRO A 88 4.21 9.29 2.43
CA PRO A 88 4.29 7.83 2.53
C PRO A 88 5.44 7.24 1.69
N VAL A 89 6.18 8.06 0.92
CA VAL A 89 7.28 7.58 0.08
C VAL A 89 8.37 6.82 0.88
N PRO A 90 8.92 7.34 2.00
CA PRO A 90 9.99 6.67 2.73
C PRO A 90 9.59 5.29 3.25
N ILE A 91 8.35 5.13 3.71
CA ILE A 91 7.85 3.86 4.22
C ILE A 91 7.63 2.84 3.09
N ILE A 92 7.14 3.27 1.92
CA ILE A 92 7.05 2.42 0.73
C ILE A 92 8.44 1.99 0.26
N GLN A 93 9.40 2.92 0.23
CA GLN A 93 10.78 2.60 -0.13
C GLN A 93 11.40 1.60 0.84
N ALA A 94 11.17 1.74 2.14
CA ALA A 94 11.67 0.82 3.15
C ALA A 94 11.06 -0.59 3.00
N LEU A 95 9.74 -0.69 2.75
CA LEU A 95 9.04 -1.95 2.48
C LEU A 95 9.71 -2.73 1.34
N PHE A 96 9.97 -2.06 0.20
CA PHE A 96 10.59 -2.67 -0.97
C PHE A 96 12.12 -2.76 -0.90
N GLY A 97 12.75 -1.98 -0.02
CA GLY A 97 14.20 -1.87 0.12
C GLY A 97 14.81 -3.08 0.82
N ARG A 98 14.09 -3.67 1.79
CA ARG A 98 14.58 -4.84 2.56
C ARG A 98 14.49 -6.17 1.82
N PHE A 99 13.76 -6.24 0.72
CA PHE A 99 13.77 -7.41 -0.15
C PHE A 99 15.12 -7.52 -0.88
N ASN A 100 16.02 -8.33 -0.30
CA ASN A 100 17.43 -8.46 -0.70
C ASN A 100 17.78 -9.79 -1.40
N ASN A 101 16.78 -10.59 -1.80
CA ASN A 101 17.09 -11.80 -2.56
C ASN A 101 17.52 -11.42 -3.98
N GLN A 102 18.84 -11.37 -4.18
CA GLN A 102 19.51 -11.05 -5.44
C GLN A 102 19.12 -12.00 -6.59
N ASP A 103 18.64 -13.21 -6.27
CA ASP A 103 18.31 -14.24 -7.26
C ASP A 103 16.81 -14.50 -7.47
N SER A 104 15.94 -14.03 -6.57
CA SER A 104 14.49 -14.22 -6.73
C SER A 104 13.85 -13.01 -7.40
N LYS A 105 13.31 -13.20 -8.61
CA LYS A 105 12.45 -12.19 -9.26
C LYS A 105 11.28 -11.88 -8.33
N PHE A 106 11.10 -10.59 -8.02
CA PHE A 106 9.97 -10.14 -7.22
C PHE A 106 8.67 -10.59 -7.90
N PRO A 107 7.79 -11.35 -7.22
CA PRO A 107 6.66 -12.03 -7.86
C PRO A 107 5.51 -11.08 -8.20
N ILE A 108 5.52 -9.86 -7.64
CA ILE A 108 4.44 -8.89 -7.77
C ILE A 108 4.30 -8.43 -9.22
N ARG A 109 3.06 -8.55 -9.72
CA ARG A 109 2.62 -8.11 -11.04
C ARG A 109 1.75 -6.87 -10.97
N HIS A 110 1.00 -6.72 -9.88
CA HIS A 110 0.08 -5.59 -9.71
C HIS A 110 0.33 -4.93 -8.35
N LEU A 111 0.58 -3.63 -8.39
CA LEU A 111 0.71 -2.78 -7.20
C LEU A 111 -0.39 -1.73 -7.21
N THR A 112 -1.20 -1.67 -6.16
CA THR A 112 -2.16 -0.60 -5.93
C THR A 112 -1.74 0.25 -4.73
N ILE A 113 -1.72 1.57 -4.89
CA ILE A 113 -1.38 2.54 -3.85
C ILE A 113 -2.58 3.49 -3.69
N VAL A 114 -3.29 3.38 -2.57
CA VAL A 114 -4.40 4.28 -2.25
C VAL A 114 -3.89 5.41 -1.39
N LEU A 115 -3.84 6.59 -1.99
CA LEU A 115 -3.43 7.84 -1.36
C LEU A 115 -4.65 8.59 -0.83
N ARG A 116 -4.49 9.19 0.35
CA ARG A 116 -5.42 10.13 0.97
C ARG A 116 -4.74 11.49 1.11
N PRO A 117 -4.71 12.30 0.04
CA PRO A 117 -4.28 13.69 0.11
C PRO A 117 -5.11 14.47 1.12
N GLN A 118 -4.46 15.21 2.03
CA GLN A 118 -5.11 16.10 2.99
C GLN A 118 -4.34 17.42 3.08
N HIS A 119 -5.07 18.53 3.04
CA HIS A 119 -4.52 19.90 3.17
C HIS A 119 -3.54 20.34 2.08
N ILE A 120 -3.49 19.66 0.95
CA ILE A 120 -2.52 19.96 -0.10
C ILE A 120 -3.04 21.13 -0.95
N GLU A 121 -2.44 22.31 -0.78
CA GLU A 121 -2.55 23.33 -1.81
C GLU A 121 -1.74 22.89 -3.05
N PRO A 122 -2.28 23.01 -4.27
CA PRO A 122 -1.55 22.66 -5.50
C PRO A 122 -0.21 23.40 -5.66
N SER A 123 -0.06 24.54 -4.99
CA SER A 123 1.15 25.37 -4.91
C SER A 123 2.29 24.72 -4.12
N GLU A 124 2.00 23.78 -3.22
CA GLU A 124 3.00 23.05 -2.40
C GLU A 124 3.50 21.78 -3.12
N THR A 125 3.98 21.96 -4.35
CA THR A 125 4.39 20.87 -5.25
C THR A 125 5.56 20.03 -4.73
N ARG A 126 6.38 20.57 -3.81
CA ARG A 126 7.65 19.96 -3.37
C ARG A 126 7.47 18.61 -2.68
N HIS A 127 6.32 18.39 -2.03
CA HIS A 127 6.04 17.11 -1.38
C HIS A 127 5.78 15.99 -2.39
N TRP A 128 5.29 16.34 -3.58
CA TRP A 128 5.00 15.39 -4.65
C TRP A 128 6.25 14.95 -5.41
N ASP A 129 7.29 15.77 -5.43
CA ASP A 129 8.57 15.46 -6.09
C ASP A 129 9.21 14.17 -5.52
N GLN A 130 8.91 13.81 -4.26
CA GLN A 130 9.39 12.57 -3.65
C GLN A 130 8.86 11.31 -4.34
N TRP A 131 7.73 11.39 -5.02
CA TRP A 131 7.19 10.24 -5.77
C TRP A 131 8.09 9.81 -6.92
N ALA A 132 8.96 10.69 -7.42
CA ALA A 132 10.00 10.31 -8.38
C ALA A 132 10.92 9.19 -7.84
N ALA A 133 11.11 9.12 -6.52
CA ALA A 133 11.89 8.06 -5.91
C ALA A 133 11.21 6.68 -6.01
N ILE A 134 9.86 6.64 -6.05
CA ILE A 134 9.09 5.42 -6.32
C ILE A 134 9.19 5.03 -7.80
N ASP A 135 9.14 6.00 -8.71
CA ASP A 135 9.34 5.75 -10.15
C ASP A 135 10.70 5.08 -10.42
N VAL A 136 11.77 5.61 -9.80
CA VAL A 136 13.13 5.04 -9.90
C VAL A 136 13.22 3.67 -9.22
N LEU A 137 12.58 3.49 -8.07
CA LEU A 137 12.58 2.23 -7.34
C LEU A 137 11.96 1.09 -8.16
N LEU A 138 10.80 1.34 -8.76
CA LEU A 138 10.03 0.33 -9.50
C LEU A 138 10.59 0.05 -10.91
N GLN A 139 11.55 0.85 -11.38
CA GLN A 139 12.33 0.56 -12.59
C GLN A 139 13.45 -0.46 -12.38
N LYS A 140 13.82 -0.74 -11.12
CA LYS A 140 14.91 -1.69 -10.85
C LYS A 140 14.58 -3.06 -11.46
N PRO A 141 15.58 -3.80 -11.99
CA PRO A 141 15.35 -5.09 -12.66
C PRO A 141 14.57 -6.13 -11.84
N LYS A 142 14.66 -6.05 -10.51
CA LYS A 142 13.89 -6.92 -9.60
C LYS A 142 12.38 -6.81 -9.79
N PHE A 143 11.87 -5.67 -10.28
CA PHE A 143 10.47 -5.41 -10.59
C PHE A 143 10.11 -5.62 -12.07
N ALA A 144 10.94 -6.32 -12.85
CA ALA A 144 10.68 -6.52 -14.28
C ALA A 144 9.33 -7.19 -14.58
N ARG A 145 8.80 -7.99 -13.65
CA ARG A 145 7.48 -8.66 -13.75
C ARG A 145 6.30 -7.77 -13.38
N LEU A 146 6.53 -6.56 -12.90
CA LEU A 146 5.47 -5.61 -12.58
C LEU A 146 4.77 -5.20 -13.88
N GLU A 147 3.49 -5.54 -13.99
CA GLU A 147 2.64 -5.28 -15.15
C GLU A 147 1.91 -3.95 -14.97
N THR A 148 1.37 -3.68 -13.77
CA THR A 148 0.62 -2.45 -13.50
C THR A 148 0.95 -1.84 -12.13
N VAL A 149 0.98 -0.51 -12.10
CA VAL A 149 1.04 0.31 -10.89
C VAL A 149 -0.14 1.25 -10.90
N HIS A 150 -1.08 1.01 -10.00
CA HIS A 150 -2.32 1.75 -9.91
C HIS A 150 -2.29 2.70 -8.71
N PHE A 151 -2.42 4.00 -8.97
CA PHE A 151 -2.60 5.01 -7.95
C PHE A 151 -4.06 5.41 -7.87
N GLN A 152 -4.61 5.26 -6.67
CA GLN A 152 -5.98 5.63 -6.35
C GLN A 152 -5.96 6.81 -5.40
N LEU A 153 -6.41 7.98 -5.87
CA LEU A 153 -6.50 9.16 -5.05
C LEU A 153 -7.89 9.24 -4.45
N PHE A 154 -7.96 9.08 -3.13
CA PHE A 154 -9.20 9.10 -2.40
C PHE A 154 -9.67 10.53 -2.19
N GLN A 155 -10.84 10.84 -2.73
CA GLN A 155 -11.45 12.16 -2.61
C GLN A 155 -12.54 12.17 -1.52
N PRO A 156 -12.43 13.03 -0.49
CA PRO A 156 -13.55 13.23 0.42
C PRO A 156 -14.70 13.92 -0.33
N LEU A 157 -15.91 13.35 -0.22
CA LEU A 157 -17.13 13.81 -0.91
C LEU A 157 -17.57 15.23 -0.53
N LYS A 158 -17.10 15.75 0.59
CA LYS A 158 -17.44 17.08 1.10
C LYS A 158 -16.18 17.76 1.57
N THR A 159 -16.17 19.08 1.50
CA THR A 159 -15.15 19.89 2.17
C THR A 159 -15.26 19.66 3.67
N ILE A 160 -14.30 18.95 4.25
CA ILE A 160 -14.26 18.71 5.70
C ILE A 160 -13.38 19.80 6.32
N LYS A 161 -13.89 20.45 7.37
CA LYS A 161 -13.06 21.31 8.21
C LYS A 161 -12.38 20.45 9.27
N ILE A 162 -11.05 20.34 9.19
CA ILE A 162 -10.24 19.66 10.20
C ILE A 162 -9.34 20.72 10.82
N GLY A 163 -9.44 20.91 12.14
CA GLY A 163 -8.62 21.89 12.87
C GLY A 163 -8.76 23.35 12.37
N GLY A 164 -9.92 23.73 11.82
CA GLY A 164 -10.17 25.08 11.29
C GLY A 164 -9.74 25.29 9.83
N ARG A 165 -9.09 24.32 9.18
CA ARG A 165 -8.74 24.37 7.75
C ARG A 165 -9.71 23.56 6.90
N SER A 166 -10.17 24.13 5.79
CA SER A 166 -11.01 23.46 4.80
C SER A 166 -10.17 22.51 3.94
N VAL A 167 -10.48 21.22 3.92
CA VAL A 167 -9.94 20.26 2.95
C VAL A 167 -10.83 20.31 1.71
N GLY A 168 -10.38 20.98 0.66
CA GLY A 168 -11.12 21.07 -0.62
C GLY A 168 -11.15 19.73 -1.38
N PRO A 169 -12.02 19.60 -2.39
CA PRO A 169 -11.98 18.48 -3.31
C PRO A 169 -10.60 18.41 -4.00
N ILE A 170 -10.06 17.19 -4.12
CA ILE A 170 -8.87 16.93 -4.92
C ILE A 170 -9.15 17.41 -6.35
N THR A 171 -8.27 18.25 -6.89
CA THR A 171 -8.37 18.73 -8.28
C THR A 171 -7.65 17.76 -9.22
N SER A 172 -8.01 17.83 -10.51
CA SER A 172 -7.28 17.14 -11.59
C SER A 172 -5.78 17.46 -11.58
N ASP A 173 -5.38 18.60 -11.04
CA ASP A 173 -3.99 19.04 -10.96
C ASP A 173 -3.13 18.10 -10.14
N ILE A 174 -3.70 17.47 -9.09
CA ILE A 174 -2.97 16.51 -8.26
C ILE A 174 -2.69 15.21 -9.04
N LEU A 175 -3.64 14.76 -9.88
CA LEU A 175 -3.42 13.60 -10.75
C LEU A 175 -2.28 13.87 -11.74
N GLU A 176 -2.31 15.04 -12.37
CA GLU A 176 -1.28 15.46 -13.33
C GLU A 176 0.09 15.62 -12.64
N LEU A 177 0.12 16.18 -11.43
CA LEU A 177 1.34 16.31 -10.65
C LEU A 177 1.93 14.95 -10.28
N LEU A 178 1.10 13.97 -9.91
CA LEU A 178 1.57 12.61 -9.65
C LEU A 178 2.08 11.93 -10.92
N ARG A 179 1.36 12.06 -12.05
CA ARG A 179 1.82 11.54 -13.35
C ARG A 179 3.16 12.13 -13.77
N LYS A 180 3.31 13.45 -13.64
CA LYS A 180 4.55 14.18 -13.93
C LYS A 180 5.74 13.65 -13.10
N ASN A 181 5.49 13.22 -11.88
CA ASN A 181 6.49 12.65 -10.98
C ASN A 181 6.74 11.15 -11.18
N LEU A 182 6.00 10.48 -12.07
CA LEU A 182 6.15 9.05 -12.39
C LEU A 182 6.39 8.80 -13.89
N PRO A 183 7.35 9.51 -14.52
CA PRO A 183 7.46 9.53 -15.97
C PRO A 183 7.84 8.17 -16.57
N CYS A 184 8.60 7.33 -15.89
CA CYS A 184 9.02 6.05 -16.46
C CYS A 184 7.91 4.99 -16.37
N LEU A 185 7.18 4.92 -15.26
CA LEU A 185 5.98 4.09 -15.17
C LEU A 185 4.93 4.51 -16.21
N GLN A 186 4.80 5.82 -16.47
CA GLN A 186 3.93 6.33 -17.53
C GLN A 186 4.42 5.91 -18.92
N LYS A 187 5.70 6.16 -19.25
CA LYS A 187 6.29 5.78 -20.55
C LYS A 187 6.24 4.29 -20.83
N SER A 188 6.33 3.46 -19.80
CA SER A 188 6.24 2.00 -19.93
C SER A 188 4.80 1.47 -20.02
N GLY A 189 3.79 2.32 -19.94
CA GLY A 189 2.37 1.92 -19.99
C GLY A 189 1.88 1.20 -18.74
N LYS A 190 2.68 1.17 -17.66
CA LYS A 190 2.35 0.46 -16.41
C LYS A 190 1.53 1.33 -15.45
N LEU A 191 1.58 2.65 -15.61
CA LEU A 191 0.95 3.59 -14.70
C LEU A 191 -0.54 3.78 -15.02
N THR A 192 -1.38 3.58 -14.01
CA THR A 192 -2.77 4.09 -13.98
C THR A 192 -2.94 5.01 -12.78
N VAL A 193 -3.60 6.14 -12.97
CA VAL A 193 -3.88 7.10 -11.89
C VAL A 193 -5.35 7.53 -12.01
N GLU A 194 -6.13 7.34 -10.96
CA GLU A 194 -7.57 7.67 -10.93
C GLU A 194 -8.00 8.33 -9.62
N MET A 195 -9.14 9.03 -9.66
CA MET A 195 -9.84 9.48 -8.47
C MET A 195 -10.89 8.46 -8.07
N VAL A 196 -10.95 8.16 -6.78
CA VAL A 196 -11.93 7.22 -6.23
C VAL A 196 -12.79 7.94 -5.19
N ASN A 197 -14.10 7.86 -5.38
CA ASN A 197 -15.08 8.41 -4.44
C ASN A 197 -15.31 7.45 -3.29
N ASN A 198 -15.53 7.99 -2.09
CA ASN A 198 -15.96 7.19 -0.95
C ASN A 198 -17.41 6.71 -1.16
N VAL A 199 -17.61 5.51 -1.68
CA VAL A 199 -18.91 4.84 -1.58
C VAL A 199 -18.94 4.18 -0.20
N SER A 200 -19.40 4.95 0.79
CA SER A 200 -19.74 4.43 2.12
C SER A 200 -21.00 3.57 2.06
#